data_AF-A0A2J8A1Q8-F1
#
_entry.id   AF-A0A2J8A1Q8-F1
#
_cell.length_a   1.000
_cell.length_b   1.000
_cell.length_c   1.000
_cell.angle_alpha   90.00
_cell.angle_beta   90.00
_cell.angle_gamma   90.00
#
_symmetry.space_group_name_H-M   'P 1'
#
loop_
_entity.id
_entity.type
_entity.pdbx_description
1 polymer ?
#
loop_
_entity_poly.entity_id
_entity_poly.type
_entity_poly.pdbx_seq_one_letter_code
_entity_poly.pdbx_strand_id
1 'polypeptide(L)'
;MHFFRCDVPADDCGGVVTRVLPGGRPGEAASTQTLVACGNELRPLSGADGLSGLELGPPLQLYADPAAREGEPAAARQPYVPVKLLCPVWDPHTSSIYMRDGYATLRLASDDTVTVVAGAVEEKGDADGPGRTARFGNPGYLVSDGAGSLYVADGRGIRKLQLPPGVGPVAGQVGMQLQAAAGAGPMAALAAAGGPEVLVSTLVPRAPADIVGLAFGGSGNGGRSSSGSLLFMTDAALYRLPLDDPTAAALLLAGEEGAYGAADGRGADARFRSVLGIALDGEGSVYMADWVDDDTTALGRVAADGTVTTIGPSLGGSVGLPAILPNGCLALNDFIEGALNVLGLGLKLPRGHAAATPWPHIVPPTWARCWAGSPTAPPTSPSW
;
A
#
# COMPACT_ATOMS: atom_id res chain seq x y z
N MET A 1 -0.03 -4.82 23.81
CA MET A 1 -0.60 -4.53 22.48
C MET A 1 -1.65 -3.47 22.70
N HIS A 2 -1.51 -2.31 22.06
CA HIS A 2 -2.55 -1.29 22.11
C HIS A 2 -3.54 -1.56 20.97
N PHE A 3 -4.83 -1.36 21.24
CA PHE A 3 -5.88 -1.53 20.25
C PHE A 3 -6.75 -0.27 20.27
N PHE A 4 -6.91 0.34 19.10
CA PHE A 4 -7.78 1.50 18.91
C PHE A 4 -8.72 1.22 17.76
N ARG A 5 -9.89 1.83 17.82
CA ARG A 5 -10.91 1.74 16.79
C ARG A 5 -11.34 3.15 16.41
N CYS A 6 -11.46 3.39 15.12
CA CYS A 6 -12.08 4.60 14.57
C CYS A 6 -13.25 4.15 13.71
N ASP A 7 -14.44 4.71 13.95
CA ASP A 7 -15.58 4.43 13.08
C ASP A 7 -15.34 5.07 11.71
N VAL A 8 -15.64 4.32 10.67
CA VAL A 8 -15.61 4.78 9.28
C VAL A 8 -16.97 4.49 8.64
N PRO A 9 -17.39 5.21 7.58
CA PRO A 9 -18.59 4.84 6.85
C PRO A 9 -18.53 3.36 6.44
N ALA A 10 -19.55 2.58 6.83
CA ALA A 10 -19.60 1.13 6.59
C ALA A 10 -19.50 0.79 5.10
N ASP A 11 -18.91 -0.37 4.78
CA ASP A 11 -18.79 -0.98 3.45
C ASP A 11 -17.93 -0.24 2.41
N ASP A 12 -17.25 0.84 2.79
CA ASP A 12 -16.67 1.74 1.80
C ASP A 12 -15.21 2.15 2.04
N CYS A 13 -14.52 1.65 3.06
CA CYS A 13 -13.12 1.99 3.24
C CYS A 13 -12.23 1.31 2.19
N GLY A 14 -11.60 2.13 1.35
CA GLY A 14 -10.72 1.72 0.26
C GLY A 14 -9.25 1.61 0.62
N GLY A 15 -8.89 1.91 1.86
CA GLY A 15 -7.52 1.87 2.38
C GLY A 15 -7.08 3.17 3.03
N VAL A 16 -5.90 3.14 3.64
CA VAL A 16 -5.31 4.25 4.40
C VAL A 16 -3.93 4.59 3.81
N VAL A 17 -3.64 5.89 3.72
CA VAL A 17 -2.35 6.38 3.23
C VAL A 17 -1.90 7.58 4.05
N THR A 18 -0.59 7.73 4.25
CA THR A 18 0.00 8.97 4.79
C THR A 18 0.79 9.67 3.71
N ARG A 19 0.49 10.95 3.47
CA ARG A 19 1.28 11.86 2.63
C ARG A 19 2.10 12.85 3.44
N VAL A 20 3.15 13.37 2.82
CA VAL A 20 3.88 14.54 3.31
C VAL A 20 3.37 15.78 2.57
N LEU A 21 2.97 16.79 3.32
CA LEU A 21 2.58 18.09 2.80
C LEU A 21 3.75 19.07 2.94
N PRO A 22 4.06 19.85 1.89
CA PRO A 22 5.06 20.91 2.00
C PRO A 22 4.60 21.98 2.99
N GLY A 23 5.55 22.64 3.66
CA GLY A 23 5.25 23.79 4.50
C GLY A 23 4.54 24.88 3.71
N GLY A 24 3.48 25.47 4.29
CA GLY A 24 2.67 26.49 3.61
C GLY A 24 3.42 27.80 3.35
N ARG A 25 4.55 28.01 4.02
CA ARG A 25 5.45 29.16 3.83
C ARG A 25 6.92 28.72 3.70
N PRO A 26 7.77 29.51 3.02
CA PRO A 26 9.21 29.27 3.00
C PRO A 26 9.78 29.18 4.42
N GLY A 27 10.40 28.05 4.75
CA GLY A 27 10.97 27.77 6.07
C GLY A 27 10.02 27.12 7.08
N GLU A 28 8.74 26.93 6.73
CA GLU A 28 7.82 26.11 7.52
C GLU A 28 8.14 24.62 7.32
N ALA A 29 8.11 23.85 8.41
CA ALA A 29 8.38 22.42 8.34
C ALA A 29 7.28 21.70 7.55
N ALA A 30 7.67 20.67 6.80
CA ALA A 30 6.72 19.75 6.20
C ALA A 30 5.90 19.05 7.29
N SER A 31 4.62 18.80 7.01
CA SER A 31 3.72 18.08 7.91
C SER A 31 3.27 16.76 7.28
N THR A 32 2.81 15.83 8.11
CA THR A 32 2.21 14.57 7.63
C THR A 32 0.70 14.65 7.72
N GLN A 33 0.01 14.11 6.72
CA GLN A 33 -1.43 13.93 6.76
C GLN A 33 -1.78 12.50 6.41
N THR A 34 -2.47 11.82 7.31
CA THR A 34 -3.06 10.50 7.05
C THR A 34 -4.47 10.69 6.51
N LEU A 35 -4.78 9.98 5.42
CA LEU A 35 -6.08 9.98 4.75
C LEU A 35 -6.63 8.56 4.73
N VAL A 36 -7.94 8.45 4.91
CA VAL A 36 -8.72 7.23 4.69
C VAL A 36 -9.56 7.44 3.44
N ALA A 37 -9.49 6.51 2.49
CA ALA A 37 -10.41 6.47 1.36
C ALA A 37 -11.73 5.84 1.85
N CYS A 38 -12.84 6.56 1.74
CA CYS A 38 -14.17 6.11 2.16
C CYS A 38 -15.15 6.31 1.00
N GLY A 39 -15.43 5.26 0.23
CA GLY A 39 -16.31 5.29 -0.93
C GLY A 39 -15.70 6.20 -1.99
N ASN A 40 -16.39 7.29 -2.30
CA ASN A 40 -15.92 8.33 -3.21
C ASN A 40 -15.21 9.51 -2.52
N GLU A 41 -14.92 9.41 -1.22
CA GLU A 41 -14.34 10.49 -0.43
C GLU A 41 -12.93 10.15 0.08
N LEU A 42 -12.11 11.19 0.32
CA LEU A 42 -10.91 11.10 1.13
C LEU A 42 -11.11 11.91 2.40
N ARG A 43 -10.88 11.30 3.55
CA ARG A 43 -11.09 11.92 4.86
C ARG A 43 -9.80 11.92 5.67
N PRO A 44 -9.39 13.05 6.26
CA PRO A 44 -8.26 13.09 7.17
C PRO A 44 -8.48 12.21 8.40
N LEU A 45 -7.45 11.49 8.83
CA LEU A 45 -7.44 10.75 10.09
C LEU A 45 -6.55 11.48 11.09
N SER A 46 -7.17 12.23 11.99
CA SER A 46 -6.50 12.89 13.10
C SER A 46 -6.02 11.86 14.12
N GLY A 47 -4.89 12.13 14.79
CA GLY A 47 -4.32 11.24 15.81
C GLY A 47 -3.57 10.02 15.27
N ALA A 48 -3.41 9.88 13.94
CA ALA A 48 -2.72 8.76 13.31
C ALA A 48 -1.21 8.67 13.66
N ASP A 49 -0.63 9.75 14.17
CA ASP A 49 0.72 9.86 14.71
C ASP A 49 0.81 9.58 16.22
N GLY A 50 -0.34 9.50 16.91
CA GLY A 50 -0.47 9.21 18.34
C GLY A 50 -0.93 7.78 18.63
N LEU A 51 -1.01 7.40 19.90
CA LEU A 51 -1.53 6.11 20.37
C LEU A 51 -2.92 6.24 21.00
N SER A 52 -3.77 7.13 20.49
CA SER A 52 -5.18 7.32 20.93
C SER A 52 -5.81 8.46 20.15
N GLY A 53 -7.14 8.62 20.24
CA GLY A 53 -7.83 9.79 19.72
C GLY A 53 -7.90 9.82 18.19
N LEU A 54 -8.08 8.64 17.58
CA LEU A 54 -8.32 8.55 16.15
C LEU A 54 -9.69 9.12 15.83
N GLU A 55 -9.71 10.15 14.98
CA GLU A 55 -10.94 10.80 14.56
C GLU A 55 -10.92 11.04 13.05
N LEU A 56 -12.01 10.65 12.39
CA LEU A 56 -12.20 10.87 10.98
C LEU A 56 -12.75 12.28 10.73
N GLY A 57 -11.98 13.09 10.02
CA GLY A 57 -12.35 14.44 9.63
C GLY A 57 -13.39 14.50 8.51
N PRO A 58 -13.82 15.72 8.14
CA PRO A 58 -14.71 15.91 6.99
C PRO A 58 -14.02 15.52 5.67
N PRO A 59 -14.78 15.17 4.63
CA PRO A 59 -14.24 14.90 3.30
C PRO A 59 -13.42 16.07 2.74
N LEU A 60 -12.30 15.75 2.09
CA LEU A 60 -11.56 16.72 1.29
C LEU A 60 -12.38 17.12 0.06
N GLN A 61 -12.34 18.40 -0.29
CA GLN A 61 -12.83 18.86 -1.58
C GLN A 61 -11.77 18.56 -2.65
N LEU A 62 -12.05 17.57 -3.49
CA LEU A 62 -11.17 17.21 -4.61
C LEU A 62 -11.46 18.11 -5.81
N TYR A 63 -10.42 18.43 -6.57
CA TYR A 63 -10.51 19.28 -7.75
C TYR A 63 -9.99 18.55 -8.99
N ALA A 64 -10.66 18.70 -10.12
CA ALA A 64 -10.15 18.22 -11.39
C ALA A 64 -8.98 19.13 -11.83
N ASP A 65 -7.93 18.53 -12.38
CA ASP A 65 -6.83 19.27 -13.00
C ASP A 65 -7.38 20.31 -13.99
N PRO A 66 -7.15 21.62 -13.76
CA PRO A 66 -7.63 22.64 -14.67
C PRO A 66 -6.98 22.38 -16.03
N ALA A 67 -7.80 22.13 -17.06
CA ALA A 67 -7.29 22.05 -18.43
C ALA A 67 -6.46 23.31 -18.68
N ALA A 68 -5.13 23.17 -18.77
CA ALA A 68 -4.22 24.28 -18.95
C ALA A 68 -4.51 24.93 -20.32
N ARG A 69 -5.43 25.89 -20.36
CA ARG A 69 -5.64 26.76 -21.52
C ARG A 69 -4.69 27.92 -21.35
N GLU A 70 -3.59 27.89 -22.10
CA GLU A 70 -2.70 29.04 -22.22
C GLU A 70 -3.53 30.28 -22.58
N GLY A 71 -3.43 31.33 -21.76
CA GLY A 71 -4.06 32.63 -22.02
C GLY A 71 -5.46 32.86 -21.46
N GLU A 72 -6.09 31.87 -20.82
CA GLU A 72 -7.37 32.05 -20.13
C GLU A 72 -7.13 32.38 -18.64
N PRO A 73 -7.94 33.28 -18.02
CA PRO A 73 -7.89 33.47 -16.58
C PRO A 73 -8.12 32.13 -15.89
N ALA A 74 -7.38 31.85 -14.81
CA ALA A 74 -7.44 30.60 -14.08
C ALA A 74 -8.91 30.20 -13.85
N ALA A 75 -9.40 29.25 -14.65
CA ALA A 75 -10.77 28.78 -14.54
C ALA A 75 -10.96 28.28 -13.10
N ALA A 76 -12.09 28.63 -12.48
CA ALA A 76 -12.41 28.14 -11.15
C ALA A 76 -12.21 26.63 -11.12
N ARG A 77 -11.40 26.13 -10.16
CA ARG A 77 -11.12 24.69 -10.04
C ARG A 77 -12.44 23.94 -9.98
N GLN A 78 -12.66 23.03 -10.92
CA GLN A 78 -13.89 22.26 -10.97
C GLN A 78 -13.84 21.16 -9.91
N PRO A 79 -14.90 20.96 -9.11
CA PRO A 79 -14.99 19.82 -8.21
C PRO A 79 -14.82 18.51 -8.97
N TYR A 80 -13.98 17.61 -8.46
CA TYR A 80 -13.88 16.23 -8.93
C TYR A 80 -14.68 15.33 -7.98
N VAL A 81 -15.56 14.49 -8.54
CA VAL A 81 -16.34 13.51 -7.78
C VAL A 81 -15.96 12.12 -8.28
N PRO A 82 -15.16 11.35 -7.51
CA PRO A 82 -14.80 9.99 -7.87
C PRO A 82 -16.01 9.05 -7.85
N VAL A 83 -15.89 7.87 -8.49
CA VAL A 83 -16.87 6.78 -8.32
C VAL A 83 -16.60 6.02 -7.03
N LYS A 84 -15.38 5.48 -6.89
CA LYS A 84 -14.90 4.83 -5.65
C LYS A 84 -13.38 4.84 -5.60
N LEU A 85 -12.81 5.40 -4.54
CA LEU A 85 -11.37 5.50 -4.33
C LEU A 85 -10.86 4.27 -3.59
N LEU A 86 -9.86 3.61 -4.17
CA LEU A 86 -9.32 2.35 -3.65
C LEU A 86 -7.79 2.32 -3.70
N CYS A 87 -7.22 1.57 -2.75
CA CYS A 87 -5.79 1.24 -2.66
C CYS A 87 -4.87 2.46 -2.78
N PRO A 88 -5.05 3.50 -1.95
CA PRO A 88 -4.20 4.67 -2.02
C PRO A 88 -2.76 4.34 -1.58
N VAL A 89 -1.77 4.86 -2.30
CA VAL A 89 -0.35 4.69 -2.00
C VAL A 89 0.38 6.03 -2.13
N TRP A 90 1.29 6.29 -1.19
CA TRP A 90 2.17 7.45 -1.24
C TRP A 90 3.38 7.18 -2.14
N ASP A 91 3.67 8.12 -3.04
CA ASP A 91 4.89 8.10 -3.84
C ASP A 91 5.79 9.29 -3.46
N PRO A 92 6.96 9.04 -2.84
CA PRO A 92 7.90 10.10 -2.50
C PRO A 92 8.60 10.70 -3.72
N HIS A 93 8.67 10.00 -4.87
CA HIS A 93 9.33 10.50 -6.07
C HIS A 93 8.62 11.74 -6.66
N THR A 94 7.29 11.68 -6.70
CA THR A 94 6.42 12.76 -7.19
C THR A 94 5.75 13.56 -6.07
N SER A 95 5.97 13.18 -4.81
CA SER A 95 5.30 13.75 -3.63
C SER A 95 3.78 13.79 -3.78
N SER A 96 3.20 12.67 -4.24
CA SER A 96 1.78 12.56 -4.57
C SER A 96 1.20 11.25 -4.06
N ILE A 97 -0.12 11.23 -3.83
CA ILE A 97 -0.84 9.96 -3.62
C ILE A 97 -1.28 9.45 -4.98
N TYR A 98 -1.11 8.16 -5.21
CA TYR A 98 -1.74 7.43 -6.32
C TYR A 98 -2.81 6.50 -5.78
N MET A 99 -3.91 6.37 -6.50
CA MET A 99 -5.05 5.55 -6.09
C MET A 99 -5.82 5.12 -7.32
N ARG A 100 -6.75 4.18 -7.18
CA ARG A 100 -7.60 3.74 -8.27
C ARG A 100 -9.02 4.29 -8.14
N ASP A 101 -9.61 4.59 -9.29
CA ASP A 101 -11.05 4.84 -9.48
C ASP A 101 -11.51 4.13 -10.75
N GLY A 102 -12.46 3.20 -10.64
CA GLY A 102 -12.85 2.33 -11.75
C GLY A 102 -11.67 1.56 -12.36
N TYR A 103 -11.45 1.71 -13.68
CA TYR A 103 -10.30 1.15 -14.40
C TYR A 103 -9.18 2.18 -14.65
N ALA A 104 -9.08 3.23 -13.84
CA ALA A 104 -8.06 4.27 -13.96
C ALA A 104 -7.17 4.37 -12.72
N THR A 105 -5.92 4.79 -12.94
CA THR A 105 -5.03 5.26 -11.88
C THR A 105 -5.10 6.80 -11.81
N LEU A 106 -5.40 7.32 -10.63
CA LEU A 106 -5.45 8.73 -10.30
C LEU A 106 -4.17 9.14 -9.56
N ARG A 107 -3.77 10.40 -9.76
CA ARG A 107 -2.78 11.12 -8.94
C ARG A 107 -3.52 12.21 -8.17
N LEU A 108 -3.28 12.30 -6.87
CA LEU A 108 -3.69 13.38 -5.99
C LEU A 108 -2.46 14.20 -5.57
N ALA A 109 -2.44 15.46 -5.97
CA ALA A 109 -1.42 16.42 -5.58
C ALA A 109 -1.64 16.96 -4.15
N SER A 110 -0.65 17.68 -3.62
CA SER A 110 -0.71 18.26 -2.27
C SER A 110 -1.77 19.36 -2.10
N ASP A 111 -2.25 19.92 -3.22
CA ASP A 111 -3.30 20.94 -3.27
C ASP A 111 -4.68 20.35 -3.61
N ASP A 112 -4.83 19.03 -3.43
CA ASP A 112 -6.03 18.25 -3.66
C ASP A 112 -6.55 18.25 -5.11
N THR A 113 -5.68 18.62 -6.06
CA THR A 113 -5.90 18.40 -7.49
C THR A 113 -5.77 16.91 -7.84
N VAL A 114 -6.75 16.38 -8.57
CA VAL A 114 -6.83 15.01 -9.07
C VAL A 114 -6.62 14.99 -10.59
N THR A 115 -5.69 14.15 -11.03
CA THR A 115 -5.42 13.90 -12.45
C THR A 115 -5.51 12.41 -12.74
N VAL A 116 -6.23 12.03 -13.80
CA VAL A 116 -6.16 10.65 -14.34
C VAL A 116 -4.83 10.50 -15.06
N VAL A 117 -3.92 9.68 -14.53
CA VAL A 117 -2.57 9.52 -15.06
C VAL A 117 -2.42 8.30 -15.96
N ALA A 118 -3.27 7.29 -15.80
CA ALA A 118 -3.28 6.10 -16.65
C ALA A 118 -4.66 5.44 -16.66
N GLY A 119 -5.01 4.80 -17.78
CA GLY A 119 -6.30 4.12 -17.91
C GLY A 119 -7.49 5.06 -18.13
N ALA A 120 -8.68 4.49 -17.97
CA ALA A 120 -9.95 5.19 -18.13
C ALA A 120 -10.96 4.66 -17.10
N VAL A 121 -11.69 5.54 -16.41
CA VAL A 121 -12.52 5.15 -15.25
C VAL A 121 -13.56 4.09 -15.62
N GLU A 122 -14.20 4.22 -16.78
CA GLU A 122 -15.31 3.36 -17.19
C GLU A 122 -14.95 2.35 -18.29
N GLU A 123 -13.70 2.34 -18.75
CA GLU A 123 -13.28 1.53 -19.90
C GLU A 123 -12.18 0.55 -19.51
N LYS A 124 -12.55 -0.72 -19.42
CA LYS A 124 -11.61 -1.82 -19.18
C LYS A 124 -10.89 -2.25 -20.45
N GLY A 125 -9.73 -2.86 -20.28
CA GLY A 125 -8.96 -3.48 -21.37
C GLY A 125 -7.55 -3.83 -20.90
N ASP A 126 -6.68 -4.28 -21.78
CA ASP A 126 -5.32 -4.72 -21.44
C ASP A 126 -4.23 -3.97 -22.22
N ALA A 127 -4.61 -2.96 -23.01
CA ALA A 127 -3.67 -2.21 -23.83
C ALA A 127 -2.56 -1.55 -23.01
N ASP A 128 -1.30 -1.87 -23.32
CA ASP A 128 -0.13 -1.09 -22.92
C ASP A 128 -0.08 0.23 -23.72
N GLY A 129 0.63 1.22 -23.20
CA GLY A 129 0.79 2.49 -23.89
C GLY A 129 0.93 3.68 -22.96
N PRO A 130 1.01 4.89 -23.54
CA PRO A 130 1.13 6.12 -22.77
C PRO A 130 -0.19 6.49 -22.07
N GLY A 131 -0.08 6.80 -20.78
CA GLY A 131 -1.09 7.40 -19.93
C GLY A 131 -2.52 6.91 -20.17
N ARG A 132 -3.37 7.80 -20.67
CA ARG A 132 -4.81 7.56 -20.85
C ARG A 132 -5.14 6.72 -22.08
N THR A 133 -4.15 6.33 -22.89
CA THR A 133 -4.33 5.36 -23.98
C THR A 133 -4.19 3.92 -23.50
N ALA A 134 -3.47 3.69 -22.40
CA ALA A 134 -3.42 2.39 -21.75
C ALA A 134 -4.78 1.99 -21.17
N ARG A 135 -4.99 0.69 -20.93
CA ARG A 135 -6.21 0.13 -20.34
C ARG A 135 -5.87 -0.92 -19.29
N PHE A 136 -6.67 -0.94 -18.22
CA PHE A 136 -6.60 -1.93 -17.15
C PHE A 136 -7.84 -2.82 -17.15
N GLY A 137 -7.68 -4.11 -16.92
CA GLY A 137 -8.74 -5.10 -17.01
C GLY A 137 -9.49 -5.29 -15.70
N ASN A 138 -8.73 -5.40 -14.61
CA ASN A 138 -9.21 -5.49 -13.23
C ASN A 138 -8.15 -4.92 -12.26
N PRO A 139 -7.92 -3.60 -12.25
CA PRO A 139 -6.90 -3.00 -11.41
C PRO A 139 -7.28 -3.10 -9.92
N GLY A 140 -6.43 -3.76 -9.15
CA GLY A 140 -6.53 -3.94 -7.71
C GLY A 140 -5.55 -3.03 -6.97
N TYR A 141 -4.56 -3.67 -6.36
CA TYR A 141 -3.57 -3.04 -5.48
C TYR A 141 -2.55 -2.20 -6.23
N LEU A 142 -2.05 -1.14 -5.58
CA LEU A 142 -0.99 -0.28 -6.09
C LEU A 142 0.18 -0.25 -5.11
N VAL A 143 1.40 -0.17 -5.64
CA VAL A 143 2.60 0.07 -4.81
C VAL A 143 3.62 0.93 -5.56
N SER A 144 4.22 1.90 -4.87
CA SER A 144 5.33 2.70 -5.40
C SER A 144 6.68 2.11 -5.01
N ASP A 145 7.67 2.18 -5.91
CA ASP A 145 9.07 1.96 -5.57
C ASP A 145 9.77 3.19 -4.95
N GLY A 146 9.11 4.35 -4.98
CA GLY A 146 9.64 5.63 -4.53
C GLY A 146 10.80 6.17 -5.38
N ALA A 147 11.09 5.52 -6.50
CA ALA A 147 12.18 5.83 -7.43
C ALA A 147 11.67 6.16 -8.84
N GLY A 148 10.36 6.35 -9.00
CA GLY A 148 9.72 6.77 -10.26
C GLY A 148 8.98 5.66 -10.99
N SER A 149 8.71 4.53 -10.35
CA SER A 149 7.75 3.55 -10.88
C SER A 149 6.64 3.25 -9.87
N LEU A 150 5.44 3.11 -10.41
CA LEU A 150 4.27 2.59 -9.72
C LEU A 150 3.91 1.23 -10.33
N TYR A 151 3.48 0.29 -9.51
CA TYR A 151 3.06 -1.04 -9.94
C TYR A 151 1.60 -1.26 -9.56
N VAL A 152 0.84 -1.82 -10.50
CA VAL A 152 -0.60 -2.05 -10.35
C VAL A 152 -0.87 -3.53 -10.59
N ALA A 153 -1.53 -4.19 -9.65
CA ALA A 153 -2.10 -5.51 -9.87
C ALA A 153 -3.29 -5.36 -10.81
N ASP A 154 -3.33 -6.11 -11.91
CA ASP A 154 -4.37 -6.04 -12.93
C ASP A 154 -4.92 -7.46 -13.17
N GLY A 155 -5.79 -7.89 -12.25
CA GLY A 155 -6.20 -9.28 -12.11
C GLY A 155 -5.03 -10.19 -11.78
N ARG A 156 -4.61 -11.01 -12.75
CA ARG A 156 -3.41 -11.87 -12.63
C ARG A 156 -2.14 -11.20 -13.16
N GLY A 157 -2.25 -10.03 -13.78
CA GLY A 157 -1.11 -9.30 -14.31
C GLY A 157 -0.52 -8.32 -13.30
N ILE A 158 0.73 -7.93 -13.50
CA ILE A 158 1.33 -6.75 -12.87
C ILE A 158 1.69 -5.76 -13.97
N ARG A 159 1.15 -4.55 -13.87
CA ARG A 159 1.44 -3.43 -14.78
C ARG A 159 2.43 -2.49 -14.12
N LYS A 160 3.45 -2.08 -14.86
CA LYS A 160 4.41 -1.05 -14.44
C LYS A 160 4.06 0.27 -15.11
N LEU A 161 3.89 1.30 -14.30
CA LEU A 161 3.68 2.68 -14.69
C LEU A 161 4.99 3.44 -14.43
N GLN A 162 5.68 3.84 -15.49
CA GLN A 162 6.83 4.71 -15.38
C GLN A 162 6.34 6.14 -15.17
N LEU A 163 6.63 6.71 -14.01
CA LEU A 163 6.23 8.07 -13.66
C LEU A 163 7.19 9.09 -14.31
N PRO A 164 6.70 10.25 -14.76
CA PRO A 164 7.57 11.32 -15.20
C PRO A 164 8.40 11.85 -14.02
N PRO A 165 9.62 12.37 -14.28
CA PRO A 165 10.42 12.98 -13.24
C PRO A 165 9.61 14.09 -12.54
N GLY A 166 9.54 14.03 -11.22
CA GLY A 166 8.71 14.93 -10.41
C GLY A 166 8.98 16.42 -10.71
N VAL A 167 7.91 17.18 -11.00
CA VAL A 167 7.98 18.64 -11.13
C VAL A 167 7.83 19.24 -9.73
N GLY A 168 8.93 19.35 -8.99
CA GLY A 168 9.03 19.98 -7.67
C GLY A 168 10.47 20.44 -7.41
N PRO A 169 10.72 21.45 -6.55
CA PRO A 169 12.03 22.08 -6.45
C PRO A 169 13.04 21.08 -5.88
N VAL A 170 13.95 20.62 -6.75
CA VAL A 170 15.15 19.89 -6.35
C VAL A 170 16.04 20.87 -5.58
N ALA A 171 15.86 20.93 -4.26
CA ALA A 171 16.80 21.57 -3.37
C ALA A 171 17.72 20.50 -2.78
N GLY A 172 18.84 20.26 -3.45
CA GLY A 172 20.06 19.74 -2.84
C GLY A 172 20.38 18.26 -3.06
N GLN A 173 21.43 18.04 -3.87
CA GLN A 173 22.26 16.82 -3.98
C GLN A 173 21.57 15.66 -4.74
N VAL A 174 22.09 15.12 -5.85
CA VAL A 174 23.47 14.90 -6.29
C VAL A 174 23.51 15.00 -7.82
N GLY A 175 24.51 15.69 -8.36
CA GLY A 175 24.77 15.67 -9.80
C GLY A 175 25.13 14.27 -10.27
N MET A 176 24.34 13.71 -11.18
CA MET A 176 24.79 12.67 -12.08
C MET A 176 24.59 13.16 -13.51
N GLN A 177 25.72 13.40 -14.17
CA GLN A 177 25.80 13.65 -15.60
C GLN A 177 25.10 12.50 -16.35
N LEU A 178 24.11 12.86 -17.16
CA LEU A 178 23.60 12.01 -18.23
C LEU A 178 24.75 11.74 -19.22
N GLN A 179 25.40 10.59 -19.09
CA GLN A 179 26.19 10.04 -20.19
C GLN A 179 25.21 9.43 -21.18
N ALA A 180 24.89 10.18 -22.24
CA ALA A 180 24.12 9.69 -23.36
C ALA A 180 24.86 8.52 -24.02
N ALA A 181 24.32 7.31 -23.91
CA ALA A 181 24.68 6.21 -24.80
C ALA A 181 23.77 6.31 -26.04
N ALA A 182 24.39 6.68 -27.16
CA ALA A 182 23.74 6.78 -28.45
C ALA A 182 23.25 5.40 -28.93
N GLY A 183 21.94 5.31 -29.16
CA GLY A 183 21.28 4.20 -29.84
C GLY A 183 19.89 4.67 -30.25
N ALA A 184 19.78 5.29 -31.42
CA ALA A 184 18.52 5.79 -31.96
C ALA A 184 17.58 4.64 -32.32
N GLY A 185 16.71 4.26 -31.38
CA GLY A 185 15.50 3.47 -31.59
C GLY A 185 14.25 4.38 -31.57
N PRO A 186 13.03 3.84 -31.68
CA PRO A 186 11.79 4.55 -32.02
C PRO A 186 11.29 5.58 -30.97
N MET A 187 12.13 6.01 -30.03
CA MET A 187 11.84 7.07 -29.07
C MET A 187 11.86 8.49 -29.66
N ALA A 188 12.40 8.71 -30.86
CA ALA A 188 12.48 10.06 -31.45
C ALA A 188 11.13 10.57 -32.02
N ALA A 189 10.10 9.72 -32.11
CA ALA A 189 8.81 10.09 -32.70
C ALA A 189 7.71 10.45 -31.68
N LEU A 190 7.95 10.28 -30.36
CA LEU A 190 6.94 10.57 -29.33
C LEU A 190 7.08 11.95 -28.68
N ALA A 191 8.05 12.77 -29.10
CA ALA A 191 8.28 14.11 -28.54
C ALA A 191 7.34 15.19 -29.11
N ALA A 192 6.32 14.80 -29.91
CA ALA A 192 5.46 15.73 -30.63
C ALA A 192 3.97 15.57 -30.27
N ALA A 193 3.63 15.55 -28.98
CA ALA A 193 2.35 16.03 -28.43
C ALA A 193 2.27 15.82 -26.90
N GLY A 194 2.47 16.88 -26.10
CA GLY A 194 1.94 16.96 -24.73
C GLY A 194 2.71 16.26 -23.60
N GLY A 195 3.59 17.00 -22.92
CA GLY A 195 4.07 16.70 -21.55
C GLY A 195 4.85 15.39 -21.34
N PRO A 196 5.51 15.21 -20.19
CA PRO A 196 6.12 13.94 -19.83
C PRO A 196 5.01 12.99 -19.37
N GLU A 197 4.49 12.17 -20.29
CA GLU A 197 3.38 11.26 -20.02
C GLU A 197 3.84 9.98 -19.29
N VAL A 198 2.99 9.43 -18.42
CA VAL A 198 3.22 8.12 -17.78
C VAL A 198 3.27 7.04 -18.85
N LEU A 199 4.20 6.09 -18.77
CA LEU A 199 4.22 4.93 -19.68
C LEU A 199 3.75 3.67 -18.94
N VAL A 200 2.70 3.02 -19.45
CA VAL A 200 2.19 1.76 -18.93
C VAL A 200 2.75 0.60 -19.74
N SER A 201 3.28 -0.40 -19.04
CA SER A 201 3.78 -1.64 -19.63
C SER A 201 3.40 -2.85 -18.78
N THR A 202 3.27 -4.02 -19.40
CA THR A 202 3.03 -5.27 -18.70
C THR A 202 4.35 -5.85 -18.17
N LEU A 203 4.49 -5.94 -16.85
CA LEU A 203 5.68 -6.51 -16.19
C LEU A 203 5.53 -8.03 -15.99
N VAL A 204 4.40 -8.45 -15.43
CA VAL A 204 4.03 -9.86 -15.30
C VAL A 204 2.74 -10.05 -16.07
N PRO A 205 2.73 -10.83 -17.18
CA PRO A 205 1.50 -11.01 -17.95
C PRO A 205 0.50 -11.90 -17.23
N ARG A 206 0.97 -12.88 -16.44
CA ARG A 206 0.10 -13.80 -15.72
C ARG A 206 0.78 -14.45 -14.54
N ALA A 207 0.32 -14.13 -13.33
CA ALA A 207 0.59 -14.82 -12.10
C ALA A 207 -0.25 -16.12 -11.99
N PRO A 208 0.10 -17.03 -11.06
CA PRO A 208 -0.62 -18.29 -10.87
C PRO A 208 -2.11 -18.12 -10.59
N ALA A 209 -2.47 -17.14 -9.76
CA ALA A 209 -3.84 -16.78 -9.39
C ALA A 209 -4.03 -15.25 -9.38
N ASP A 210 -5.22 -14.80 -8.98
CA ASP A 210 -5.54 -13.37 -8.91
C ASP A 210 -4.73 -12.71 -7.78
N ILE A 211 -4.20 -11.52 -8.05
CA ILE A 211 -3.33 -10.82 -7.11
C ILE A 211 -4.21 -10.02 -6.15
N VAL A 212 -4.14 -10.41 -4.86
CA VAL A 212 -4.92 -9.84 -3.75
C VAL A 212 -4.05 -9.02 -2.79
N GLY A 213 -2.81 -8.72 -3.16
CA GLY A 213 -1.94 -7.82 -2.41
C GLY A 213 -0.64 -7.51 -3.16
N LEU A 214 -0.14 -6.29 -3.01
CA LEU A 214 1.16 -5.86 -3.52
C LEU A 214 1.95 -5.10 -2.46
N ALA A 215 3.26 -5.34 -2.40
CA ALA A 215 4.20 -4.55 -1.63
C ALA A 215 5.55 -4.45 -2.38
N PHE A 216 6.34 -3.45 -2.03
CA PHE A 216 7.65 -3.23 -2.63
C PHE A 216 8.74 -3.30 -1.56
N GLY A 217 9.62 -4.28 -1.69
CA GLY A 217 10.81 -4.43 -0.85
C GLY A 217 12.01 -3.77 -1.51
N GLY A 218 12.59 -2.76 -0.86
CA GLY A 218 13.89 -2.23 -1.28
C GLY A 218 15.01 -3.25 -1.06
N SER A 219 16.12 -3.14 -1.81
CA SER A 219 17.30 -3.96 -1.55
C SER A 219 17.83 -3.70 -0.14
N GLY A 220 17.73 -4.72 0.71
CA GLY A 220 18.22 -4.74 2.08
C GLY A 220 19.71 -5.06 2.10
N ASN A 221 20.56 -4.08 1.81
CA ASN A 221 21.94 -3.94 2.30
C ASN A 221 22.52 -2.67 1.68
N GLY A 222 23.41 -1.97 2.38
CA GLY A 222 24.11 -0.77 1.89
C GLY A 222 25.05 -0.99 0.69
N GLY A 223 24.75 -1.95 -0.19
CA GLY A 223 25.44 -2.23 -1.44
C GLY A 223 24.64 -1.69 -2.64
N ARG A 224 25.36 -1.33 -3.69
CA ARG A 224 24.93 -0.51 -4.83
C ARG A 224 23.96 -1.21 -5.82
N SER A 225 23.13 -2.13 -5.35
CA SER A 225 22.08 -2.74 -6.18
C SER A 225 20.79 -1.95 -6.01
N SER A 226 20.45 -1.14 -7.02
CA SER A 226 19.29 -0.26 -7.08
C SER A 226 17.95 -0.97 -7.32
N SER A 227 17.97 -2.29 -7.45
CA SER A 227 16.81 -3.09 -7.84
C SER A 227 16.15 -3.68 -6.61
N GLY A 228 14.95 -3.18 -6.31
CA GLY A 228 14.08 -3.76 -5.30
C GLY A 228 13.47 -5.09 -5.75
N SER A 229 12.54 -5.59 -4.97
CA SER A 229 11.70 -6.73 -5.32
C SER A 229 10.25 -6.35 -5.11
N LEU A 230 9.37 -6.80 -6.01
CA LEU A 230 7.94 -6.81 -5.73
C LEU A 230 7.60 -8.03 -4.90
N LEU A 231 6.71 -7.85 -3.95
CA LEU A 231 6.02 -8.92 -3.26
C LEU A 231 4.57 -8.88 -3.74
N PHE A 232 4.05 -10.01 -4.19
CA PHE A 232 2.65 -10.11 -4.56
C PHE A 232 2.02 -11.33 -3.89
N MET A 233 0.79 -11.15 -3.43
CA MET A 233 0.02 -12.14 -2.70
C MET A 233 -1.13 -12.60 -3.59
N THR A 234 -1.33 -13.90 -3.70
CA THR A 234 -2.56 -14.53 -4.19
C THR A 234 -3.42 -14.93 -2.99
N ASP A 235 -4.57 -15.55 -3.23
CA ASP A 235 -5.41 -16.10 -2.17
C ASP A 235 -4.69 -17.15 -1.29
N ALA A 236 -3.73 -17.88 -1.87
CA ALA A 236 -3.08 -19.03 -1.23
C ALA A 236 -1.54 -18.94 -1.11
N ALA A 237 -0.88 -17.94 -1.73
CA ALA A 237 0.58 -17.86 -1.72
C ALA A 237 1.15 -16.44 -1.86
N LEU A 238 2.29 -16.22 -1.19
CA LEU A 238 3.11 -15.02 -1.28
C LEU A 238 4.33 -15.29 -2.16
N TYR A 239 4.56 -14.41 -3.12
CA TYR A 239 5.69 -14.48 -4.03
C TYR A 239 6.59 -13.25 -3.93
N ARG A 240 7.87 -13.45 -4.26
CA ARG A 240 8.85 -12.40 -4.47
C ARG A 240 9.30 -12.39 -5.92
N LEU A 241 9.16 -11.25 -6.57
CA LEU A 241 9.69 -10.98 -7.91
C LEU A 241 10.90 -10.04 -7.81
N PRO A 242 12.12 -10.54 -8.06
CA PRO A 242 13.30 -9.69 -8.22
C PRO A 242 13.12 -8.77 -9.44
N LEU A 243 13.47 -7.48 -9.32
CA LEU A 243 13.39 -6.52 -10.43
C LEU A 243 14.75 -6.19 -11.05
N ASP A 244 15.82 -6.80 -10.56
CA ASP A 244 17.19 -6.69 -11.09
C ASP A 244 17.39 -7.44 -12.39
N ASP A 245 16.63 -8.51 -12.59
CA ASP A 245 16.66 -9.34 -13.78
C ASP A 245 15.26 -9.42 -14.40
N PRO A 246 15.03 -8.86 -15.60
CA PRO A 246 13.73 -8.90 -16.27
C PRO A 246 13.30 -10.32 -16.68
N THR A 247 14.21 -11.30 -16.59
CA THR A 247 13.93 -12.72 -16.84
C THR A 247 13.69 -13.52 -15.56
N ALA A 248 13.89 -12.92 -14.38
CA ALA A 248 13.64 -13.60 -13.11
C ALA A 248 12.18 -14.01 -12.99
N ALA A 249 11.97 -15.29 -12.68
CA ALA A 249 10.66 -15.78 -12.30
C ALA A 249 10.32 -15.36 -10.87
N ALA A 250 9.02 -15.25 -10.60
CA ALA A 250 8.54 -15.07 -9.24
C ALA A 250 8.89 -16.29 -8.37
N LEU A 251 9.43 -16.04 -7.18
CA LEU A 251 9.87 -17.02 -6.22
C LEU A 251 8.80 -17.19 -5.14
N LEU A 252 8.35 -18.42 -4.89
CA LEU A 252 7.45 -18.71 -3.78
C LEU A 252 8.15 -18.43 -2.45
N LEU A 253 7.59 -17.53 -1.65
CA LEU A 253 8.11 -17.17 -0.33
C LEU A 253 7.37 -17.92 0.79
N ALA A 254 6.05 -18.04 0.68
CA ALA A 254 5.20 -18.77 1.63
C ALA A 254 3.87 -19.17 0.99
N GLY A 255 3.24 -20.24 1.49
CA GLY A 255 1.94 -20.71 0.98
C GLY A 255 2.07 -21.73 -0.15
N GLU A 256 0.94 -22.17 -0.68
CA GLU A 256 0.86 -23.12 -1.79
C GLU A 256 -0.45 -22.94 -2.58
N GLU A 257 -0.34 -22.69 -3.88
CA GLU A 257 -1.50 -22.52 -4.76
C GLU A 257 -2.40 -23.76 -4.75
N GLY A 258 -3.70 -23.55 -4.62
CA GLY A 258 -4.69 -24.62 -4.58
C GLY A 258 -4.74 -25.40 -3.26
N ALA A 259 -3.88 -25.08 -2.28
CA ALA A 259 -3.91 -25.66 -0.95
C ALA A 259 -4.29 -24.59 0.09
N TYR A 260 -5.60 -24.48 0.35
CA TYR A 260 -6.16 -23.49 1.27
C TYR A 260 -6.15 -23.98 2.72
N GLY A 261 -5.89 -23.07 3.67
CA GLY A 261 -5.98 -23.34 5.10
C GLY A 261 -5.30 -22.25 5.92
N ALA A 262 -5.34 -22.37 7.25
CA ALA A 262 -4.65 -21.44 8.14
C ALA A 262 -3.62 -22.21 8.96
N ALA A 263 -2.40 -22.30 8.41
CA ALA A 263 -1.31 -23.01 9.05
C ALA A 263 -0.03 -22.16 9.01
N ASP A 264 0.51 -21.88 10.19
CA ASP A 264 1.85 -21.35 10.33
C ASP A 264 2.88 -22.38 9.83
N GLY A 265 4.03 -21.91 9.36
CA GLY A 265 5.03 -22.76 8.75
C GLY A 265 6.09 -21.98 8.02
N ARG A 266 6.97 -22.66 7.29
CA ARG A 266 8.01 -22.01 6.49
C ARG A 266 7.82 -22.37 5.02
N GLY A 267 7.85 -21.38 4.14
CA GLY A 267 7.73 -21.62 2.70
C GLY A 267 6.45 -22.35 2.36
N ALA A 268 6.58 -23.45 1.62
CA ALA A 268 5.46 -24.27 1.17
C ALA A 268 4.79 -25.10 2.28
N ASP A 269 5.24 -25.04 3.53
CA ASP A 269 4.54 -25.67 4.67
C ASP A 269 3.47 -24.75 5.28
N ALA A 270 3.55 -23.44 5.03
CA ALA A 270 2.52 -22.49 5.46
C ALA A 270 1.28 -22.59 4.56
N ARG A 271 0.10 -22.28 5.10
CA ARG A 271 -1.16 -22.23 4.35
C ARG A 271 -1.87 -20.92 4.61
N PHE A 272 -2.48 -20.37 3.55
CA PHE A 272 -3.39 -19.23 3.60
C PHE A 272 -4.76 -19.65 3.08
N ARG A 273 -5.83 -18.97 3.53
CA ARG A 273 -7.20 -19.31 3.14
C ARG A 273 -7.78 -18.30 2.17
N SER A 274 -7.75 -17.03 2.53
CA SER A 274 -8.31 -15.93 1.74
C SER A 274 -7.71 -14.62 2.22
N VAL A 275 -6.52 -14.31 1.72
CA VAL A 275 -5.79 -13.10 2.13
C VAL A 275 -6.37 -11.86 1.46
N LEU A 276 -6.50 -10.77 2.20
CA LEU A 276 -6.93 -9.48 1.68
C LEU A 276 -5.93 -8.36 2.00
N GLY A 277 -5.05 -8.08 1.04
CA GLY A 277 -4.03 -7.04 1.12
C GLY A 277 -2.82 -7.45 1.97
N ILE A 278 -1.71 -6.76 1.73
CA ILE A 278 -0.45 -6.95 2.45
C ILE A 278 0.21 -5.60 2.73
N ALA A 279 0.94 -5.50 3.83
CA ALA A 279 1.79 -4.36 4.16
C ALA A 279 3.20 -4.85 4.47
N LEU A 280 4.23 -4.14 3.97
CA LEU A 280 5.63 -4.45 4.25
C LEU A 280 6.19 -3.43 5.23
N ASP A 281 6.78 -3.89 6.33
CA ASP A 281 7.46 -3.00 7.28
C ASP A 281 8.87 -2.61 6.81
N GLY A 282 9.50 -1.70 7.54
CA GLY A 282 10.87 -1.24 7.29
C GLY A 282 11.96 -2.29 7.57
N GLU A 283 11.61 -3.44 8.15
CA GLU A 283 12.52 -4.57 8.38
C GLU A 283 12.41 -5.66 7.30
N GLY A 284 11.42 -5.57 6.41
CA GLY A 284 11.16 -6.54 5.36
C GLY A 284 10.21 -7.68 5.78
N SER A 285 9.47 -7.52 6.88
CA SER A 285 8.38 -8.44 7.26
C SER A 285 7.08 -8.00 6.58
N VAL A 286 6.38 -8.97 6.00
CA VAL A 286 5.03 -8.77 5.44
C VAL A 286 4.00 -9.03 6.52
N TYR A 287 2.98 -8.18 6.60
CA TYR A 287 1.80 -8.33 7.44
C TYR A 287 0.59 -8.49 6.54
N MET A 288 -0.26 -9.46 6.86
CA MET A 288 -1.40 -9.82 6.03
C MET A 288 -2.61 -10.18 6.88
N ALA A 289 -3.80 -9.93 6.34
CA ALA A 289 -5.05 -10.33 6.94
C ALA A 289 -5.61 -11.53 6.16
N ASP A 290 -5.77 -12.67 6.82
CA ASP A 290 -6.25 -13.93 6.23
C ASP A 290 -7.62 -14.27 6.80
N TRP A 291 -8.66 -14.27 5.95
CA TRP A 291 -10.02 -14.60 6.37
C TRP A 291 -10.13 -16.11 6.60
N VAL A 292 -10.16 -16.49 7.87
CA VAL A 292 -10.17 -17.90 8.31
C VAL A 292 -11.57 -18.52 8.18
N ASP A 293 -12.61 -17.69 8.31
CA ASP A 293 -14.00 -17.98 7.98
C ASP A 293 -14.71 -16.65 7.65
N ASP A 294 -16.03 -16.68 7.49
CA ASP A 294 -16.83 -15.53 7.05
C ASP A 294 -16.81 -14.37 8.09
N ASP A 295 -16.52 -14.68 9.35
CA ASP A 295 -16.66 -13.76 10.48
C ASP A 295 -15.35 -13.55 11.26
N THR A 296 -14.25 -14.16 10.86
CA THR A 296 -12.97 -14.02 11.55
C THR A 296 -11.78 -13.87 10.62
N THR A 297 -10.84 -13.04 11.07
CA THR A 297 -9.61 -12.72 10.35
C THR A 297 -8.40 -13.03 11.21
N ALA A 298 -7.51 -13.88 10.71
CA ALA A 298 -6.19 -14.11 11.29
C ALA A 298 -5.23 -13.03 10.79
N LEU A 299 -4.55 -12.35 11.72
CA LEU A 299 -3.45 -11.47 11.36
C LEU A 299 -2.17 -12.29 11.26
N GLY A 300 -1.58 -12.37 10.08
CA GLY A 300 -0.33 -13.08 9.85
C GLY A 300 0.86 -12.12 9.71
N ARG A 301 2.04 -12.68 9.94
CA ARG A 301 3.33 -12.10 9.56
C ARG A 301 4.15 -13.11 8.77
N VAL A 302 4.71 -12.69 7.64
CA VAL A 302 5.74 -13.44 6.90
C VAL A 302 7.08 -12.74 7.06
N ALA A 303 8.05 -13.43 7.66
CA ALA A 303 9.42 -12.97 7.72
C ALA A 303 10.10 -13.06 6.34
N ALA A 304 11.18 -12.30 6.14
CA ALA A 304 11.92 -12.28 4.88
C ALA A 304 12.47 -13.66 4.43
N ASP A 305 12.56 -14.62 5.36
CA ASP A 305 13.01 -15.98 5.10
C ASP A 305 11.88 -16.99 4.77
N GLY A 306 10.65 -16.49 4.66
CA GLY A 306 9.45 -17.27 4.34
C GLY A 306 8.74 -17.89 5.54
N THR A 307 9.16 -17.57 6.78
CA THR A 307 8.48 -18.04 7.99
C THR A 307 7.18 -17.27 8.22
N VAL A 308 6.06 -17.99 8.29
CA VAL A 308 4.72 -17.49 8.59
C VAL A 308 4.39 -17.71 10.06
N THR A 309 3.91 -16.66 10.72
CA THR A 309 3.43 -16.71 12.10
C THR A 309 2.12 -15.94 12.26
N THR A 310 1.16 -16.52 12.96
CA THR A 310 -0.07 -15.85 13.37
C THR A 310 0.19 -14.92 14.55
N ILE A 311 -0.34 -13.70 14.49
CA ILE A 311 -0.19 -12.65 15.50
C ILE A 311 -1.44 -12.59 16.36
N GLY A 312 -1.34 -13.06 17.60
CA GLY A 312 -2.43 -12.97 18.56
C GLY A 312 -3.66 -13.81 18.16
N PRO A 313 -4.81 -13.57 18.82
CA PRO A 313 -6.06 -14.21 18.43
C PRO A 313 -6.62 -13.61 17.14
N SER A 314 -7.46 -14.38 16.44
CA SER A 314 -8.23 -13.86 15.30
C SER A 314 -9.09 -12.67 15.70
N LEU A 315 -9.14 -11.68 14.82
CA LEU A 315 -10.05 -10.55 14.92
C LEU A 315 -11.44 -11.00 14.47
N GLY A 316 -12.49 -10.48 15.11
CA GLY A 316 -13.85 -10.59 14.59
C GLY A 316 -14.03 -9.70 13.37
N GLY A 317 -14.88 -10.15 12.45
CA GLY A 317 -15.18 -9.48 11.20
C GLY A 317 -14.25 -9.87 10.05
N SER A 318 -14.70 -9.50 8.85
CA SER A 318 -13.90 -9.50 7.64
C SER A 318 -13.01 -8.26 7.66
N VAL A 319 -11.75 -8.44 8.06
CA VAL A 319 -10.80 -7.34 8.26
C VAL A 319 -9.67 -7.45 7.22
N GLY A 320 -9.19 -6.35 6.65
CA GLY A 320 -8.15 -6.40 5.60
C GLY A 320 -7.55 -5.05 5.24
N LEU A 321 -6.90 -4.98 4.08
CA LEU A 321 -6.18 -3.79 3.60
C LEU A 321 -5.21 -3.20 4.65
N PRO A 322 -4.24 -4.00 5.15
CA PRO A 322 -3.27 -3.52 6.12
C PRO A 322 -2.51 -2.29 5.62
N ALA A 323 -2.36 -1.29 6.49
CA ALA A 323 -1.57 -0.09 6.25
C ALA A 323 -0.76 0.27 7.51
N ILE A 324 0.49 0.69 7.33
CA ILE A 324 1.34 1.11 8.45
C ILE A 324 1.19 2.62 8.66
N LEU A 325 0.67 3.00 9.83
CA LEU A 325 0.52 4.39 10.23
C LEU A 325 1.85 5.03 10.63
N PRO A 326 1.98 6.37 10.66
CA PRO A 326 3.23 7.07 10.97
C PRO A 326 3.82 6.80 12.36
N ASN A 327 2.99 6.29 13.27
CA ASN A 327 3.36 5.87 14.62
C ASN A 327 3.86 4.40 14.70
N GLY A 328 3.91 3.69 13.56
CA GLY A 328 4.28 2.26 13.50
C GLY A 328 3.15 1.29 13.90
N CYS A 329 1.91 1.76 14.05
CA CYS A 329 0.76 0.90 14.23
C CYS A 329 0.29 0.32 12.88
N LEU A 330 -0.28 -0.87 12.93
CA LEU A 330 -0.93 -1.49 11.77
C LEU A 330 -2.42 -1.14 11.80
N ALA A 331 -2.89 -0.39 10.82
CA ALA A 331 -4.30 -0.13 10.58
C ALA A 331 -4.87 -1.19 9.64
N LEU A 332 -6.06 -1.66 9.95
CA LEU A 332 -6.80 -2.69 9.21
C LEU A 332 -8.25 -2.24 9.08
N ASN A 333 -8.80 -2.35 7.88
CA ASN A 333 -10.18 -2.01 7.62
C ASN A 333 -11.11 -3.18 7.94
N ASP A 334 -12.22 -2.89 8.63
CA ASP A 334 -13.35 -3.80 8.82
C ASP A 334 -14.43 -3.55 7.76
N PHE A 335 -14.68 -4.55 6.93
CA PHE A 335 -15.63 -4.48 5.82
C PHE A 335 -17.08 -4.72 6.24
N ILE A 336 -17.34 -5.17 7.48
CA ILE A 336 -18.68 -5.48 7.95
C ILE A 336 -19.14 -4.45 8.98
N GLU A 337 -18.27 -4.14 9.95
CA GLU A 337 -18.63 -3.26 11.05
C GLU A 337 -18.38 -1.77 10.78
N GLY A 338 -17.77 -1.43 9.64
CA GLY A 338 -17.47 -0.04 9.28
C GLY A 338 -16.49 0.61 10.26
N ALA A 339 -15.34 -0.03 10.46
CA ALA A 339 -14.34 0.46 11.40
C ALA A 339 -12.91 0.30 10.89
N LEU A 340 -12.04 1.20 11.35
CA LEU A 340 -10.60 1.05 11.22
C LEU A 340 -10.03 0.53 12.54
N ASN A 341 -9.58 -0.72 12.53
CA ASN A 341 -8.92 -1.39 13.64
C ASN A 341 -7.41 -1.06 13.61
N VAL A 342 -6.87 -0.52 14.70
CA VAL A 342 -5.46 -0.10 14.76
C VAL A 342 -4.74 -0.84 15.88
N LEU A 343 -3.71 -1.58 15.48
CA LEU A 343 -2.93 -2.48 16.33
C LEU A 343 -1.53 -1.89 16.57
N GLY A 344 -1.22 -1.61 17.83
CA GLY A 344 0.09 -1.13 18.27
C GLY A 344 1.14 -2.24 18.27
N LEU A 345 1.71 -2.51 17.10
CA LEU A 345 2.79 -3.50 16.89
C LEU A 345 4.19 -2.88 16.92
N GLY A 346 4.32 -1.55 16.82
CA GLY A 346 5.61 -0.85 16.86
C GLY A 346 6.48 -1.14 15.62
N LEU A 347 5.84 -1.22 14.46
CA LEU A 347 6.47 -1.54 13.18
C LEU A 347 7.43 -0.43 12.75
N LYS A 348 8.58 -0.81 12.19
CA LYS A 348 9.43 0.16 11.49
C LYS A 348 8.73 0.60 10.21
N LEU A 349 8.81 1.88 9.92
CA LEU A 349 8.19 2.42 8.71
C LEU A 349 8.97 1.98 7.47
N PRO A 350 8.27 1.59 6.38
CA PRO A 350 8.90 1.35 5.09
C PRO A 350 9.60 2.62 4.56
N ARG A 351 10.61 2.43 3.70
CA ARG A 351 11.36 3.55 3.10
C ARG A 351 10.41 4.50 2.38
N GLY A 352 10.66 5.81 2.49
CA GLY A 352 9.84 6.84 1.83
C GLY A 352 8.56 7.21 2.59
N HIS A 353 8.20 6.49 3.65
CA HIS A 353 7.15 6.92 4.58
C HIS A 353 7.73 7.91 5.59
N ALA A 354 6.97 8.95 5.90
CA ALA A 354 7.36 9.92 6.92
C ALA A 354 7.08 9.37 8.32
N ALA A 355 8.07 9.49 9.20
CA ALA A 355 7.95 9.14 10.60
C ALA A 355 7.38 10.30 11.42
N ALA A 356 6.51 9.99 12.37
CA ALA A 356 6.34 10.85 13.53
C ALA A 356 7.66 10.86 14.33
N THR A 357 7.95 11.95 15.08
CA THR A 357 9.12 12.00 15.96
C THR A 357 9.19 10.76 16.84
N PRO A 358 10.30 9.99 16.82
CA PRO A 358 10.35 8.69 17.47
C PRO A 358 10.23 8.81 18.99
N TRP A 359 9.40 7.93 19.57
CA TRP A 359 9.30 7.76 21.01
C TRP A 359 10.55 7.07 21.57
N PRO A 360 10.96 7.34 22.82
CA PRO A 360 11.98 6.54 23.49
C PRO A 360 11.54 5.07 23.56
N HIS A 361 12.45 4.18 23.17
CA HIS A 361 12.27 2.74 22.96
C HIS A 361 11.30 2.05 23.93
N ILE A 362 10.27 1.40 23.38
CA ILE A 362 9.47 0.40 24.10
C ILE A 362 10.20 -0.94 24.01
N VAL A 363 10.52 -1.50 25.18
CA VAL A 363 11.03 -2.87 25.33
C VAL A 363 9.96 -3.86 24.83
N PRO A 364 10.29 -4.84 23.96
CA PRO A 364 9.31 -5.82 23.52
C PRO A 364 8.77 -6.60 24.72
N PRO A 365 7.45 -6.85 24.83
CA PRO A 365 6.88 -7.52 26.00
C PRO A 365 7.41 -8.96 26.12
N THR A 366 7.91 -9.30 27.30
CA THR A 366 8.29 -10.66 27.70
C THR A 366 7.05 -11.52 27.94
N TRP A 367 6.53 -12.20 26.92
CA TRP A 367 5.47 -13.20 27.10
C TRP A 367 5.98 -14.65 27.15
N ALA A 368 7.30 -14.87 27.12
CA ALA A 368 7.90 -16.21 27.13
C ALA A 368 7.86 -16.98 28.48
N ARG A 369 7.11 -16.54 29.51
CA ARG A 369 7.21 -17.16 30.86
C ARG A 369 5.93 -17.29 31.70
N CYS A 370 4.73 -17.23 31.12
CA CYS A 370 3.52 -17.56 31.88
C CYS A 370 2.63 -18.58 31.15
N TRP A 371 3.15 -19.78 30.91
CA TRP A 371 2.31 -20.98 30.82
C TRP A 371 3.08 -22.20 31.32
N ALA A 372 2.97 -22.44 32.63
CA ALA A 372 3.29 -23.71 33.25
C ALA A 372 2.37 -23.91 34.45
N GLY A 373 1.44 -24.86 34.34
CA GLY A 373 0.84 -25.55 35.49
C GLY A 373 -0.66 -25.33 35.73
N SER A 374 -1.50 -26.19 35.13
CA SER A 374 -2.55 -26.90 35.91
C SER A 374 -1.86 -28.09 36.61
N PRO A 375 -2.34 -28.71 37.72
CA PRO A 375 -3.76 -28.84 38.14
C PRO A 375 -4.01 -28.74 39.69
N THR A 376 -5.27 -28.77 40.14
CA THR A 376 -5.78 -29.65 41.22
C THR A 376 -7.26 -29.37 41.56
N ALA A 377 -8.01 -30.45 41.77
CA ALA A 377 -9.41 -30.48 42.23
C ALA A 377 -9.52 -30.18 43.74
N PRO A 378 -10.66 -29.67 44.26
CA PRO A 378 -10.88 -29.54 45.69
C PRO A 378 -11.40 -30.84 46.34
N PRO A 379 -11.04 -31.11 47.62
CA PRO A 379 -11.38 -32.35 48.31
C PRO A 379 -12.82 -32.34 48.87
N THR A 380 -13.37 -33.55 48.94
CA THR A 380 -14.57 -33.93 49.72
C THR A 380 -14.40 -33.65 51.21
N SER A 381 -15.47 -33.24 51.89
CA SER A 381 -15.57 -33.22 53.36
C SER A 381 -16.79 -34.03 53.86
N PRO A 382 -16.73 -34.61 55.08
CA PRO A 382 -17.50 -35.78 55.47
C PRO A 382 -18.80 -35.45 56.21
N SER A 383 -19.65 -36.48 56.31
CA SER A 383 -20.84 -36.63 57.14
C SER A 383 -20.61 -36.37 58.64
N TRP A 384 -21.54 -35.65 59.26
CA TRP A 384 -22.21 -36.00 60.52
C TRP A 384 -23.66 -35.53 60.46
#